data_AF-A0A7C5JA70-F1
#
_entry.id   AF-A0A7C5JA70-F1
#
_cell.length_a   1.000
_cell.length_b   1.000
_cell.length_c   1.000
_cell.angle_alpha   90.00
_cell.angle_beta   90.00
_cell.angle_gamma   90.00
#
_symmetry.space_group_name_H-M   'P 1'
#
loop_
_entity.id
_entity.type
_entity.pdbx_description
1 polymer ?
#
loop_
_entity_poly.entity_id
_entity_poly.type
_entity_poly.pdbx_seq_one_letter_code
_entity_poly.pdbx_strand_id
1 'polypeptide(L)'
;MQPCPLCGADGASLFHEDKRRCYLRCPQCALVYVPAVYHLAPDREKARYDLHRNDPADPAYRAFLRRLMDPLVARLPPGAYGLDYGSGPGPTLSRMLEERGYPTAIYDAFYAPDTSVLARHYDFLACSETMEHFARPGREWHRFLALVRPGGWIGIMTQFLEMDVDFSSWYYKNDDTHVAFYSRATFRFLARRDGLTVDFEGNSVALFRR
;
A
#
# COMPACT_ATOMS: atom_id res chain seq x y z
N MET A 1 13.75 21.04 -7.17
CA MET A 1 12.65 20.24 -6.58
C MET A 1 12.85 18.80 -7.01
N GLN A 2 12.65 17.83 -6.12
CA GLN A 2 12.75 16.42 -6.51
C GLN A 2 11.50 16.01 -7.30
N PRO A 3 11.63 15.19 -8.36
CA PRO A 3 10.49 14.63 -9.06
C PRO A 3 9.61 13.80 -8.12
N CYS A 4 8.31 13.76 -8.39
CA CYS A 4 7.37 12.94 -7.62
C CYS A 4 7.81 11.46 -7.62
N PRO A 5 7.93 10.81 -6.44
CA PRO A 5 8.48 9.45 -6.36
C PRO A 5 7.49 8.37 -6.87
N LEU A 6 6.25 8.74 -7.20
CA LEU A 6 5.23 7.87 -7.78
C LEU A 6 5.11 8.00 -9.31
N CYS A 7 4.94 9.22 -9.82
CA CYS A 7 4.67 9.44 -11.24
C CYS A 7 5.84 10.07 -12.01
N GLY A 8 6.90 10.50 -11.32
CA GLY A 8 8.08 11.13 -11.94
C GLY A 8 7.88 12.58 -12.36
N ALA A 9 6.71 13.19 -12.12
CA ALA A 9 6.43 14.57 -12.50
C ALA A 9 7.16 15.59 -11.61
N ASP A 10 7.62 16.67 -12.22
CA ASP A 10 8.17 17.83 -11.51
C ASP A 10 7.07 18.77 -10.99
N GLY A 11 7.49 19.85 -10.33
CA GLY A 11 6.58 20.93 -9.90
C GLY A 11 5.80 20.63 -8.62
N ALA A 12 6.27 19.71 -7.79
CA ALA A 12 5.68 19.50 -6.47
C ALA A 12 5.78 20.76 -5.61
N SER A 13 4.68 21.16 -4.98
CA SER A 13 4.61 22.31 -4.09
C SER A 13 4.63 21.88 -2.63
N LEU A 14 5.02 22.78 -1.73
CA LEU A 14 4.85 22.57 -0.29
C LEU A 14 3.35 22.37 0.01
N PHE A 15 3.03 21.28 0.71
CA PHE A 15 1.68 20.94 1.14
C PHE A 15 1.48 21.25 2.62
N HIS A 16 2.45 20.86 3.44
CA HIS A 16 2.47 21.10 4.88
C HIS A 16 3.90 21.03 5.41
N GLU A 17 4.14 21.61 6.56
CA GLU A 17 5.39 21.47 7.29
C GLU A 17 5.07 21.38 8.78
N ASP A 18 5.57 20.33 9.43
CA ASP A 18 5.52 20.21 10.88
C ASP A 18 6.94 20.41 11.47
N LYS A 19 7.08 20.23 12.79
CA LYS A 19 8.36 20.43 13.48
C LYS A 19 9.47 19.46 13.06
N ARG A 20 9.14 18.36 12.38
CA ARG A 20 10.03 17.25 12.04
C ARG A 20 10.36 17.21 10.55
N ARG A 21 9.36 17.43 9.69
CA ARG A 21 9.50 17.23 8.24
C ARG A 21 8.52 18.06 7.43
N CYS A 22 8.88 18.31 6.17
CA CYS A 22 7.98 18.88 5.19
C CYS A 22 7.30 17.81 4.34
N TYR A 23 6.14 18.15 3.82
CA TYR A 23 5.30 17.30 2.97
C TYR A 23 5.07 18.05 1.67
N LEU A 24 5.32 17.40 0.55
CA LEU A 24 5.14 17.97 -0.79
C LEU A 24 3.94 17.31 -1.47
N ARG A 25 3.21 18.07 -2.28
CA ARG A 25 2.10 17.54 -3.10
C ARG A 25 2.47 17.59 -4.57
N CYS A 26 2.33 16.46 -5.25
CA CYS A 26 2.49 16.41 -6.70
C CYS A 26 1.26 17.04 -7.39
N PRO A 27 1.44 17.97 -8.35
CA PRO A 27 0.32 18.57 -9.08
C PRO A 27 -0.34 17.59 -10.06
N GLN A 28 0.38 16.55 -10.49
CA GLN A 28 -0.09 15.63 -11.52
C GLN A 28 -0.85 14.43 -10.95
N CYS A 29 -0.27 13.71 -9.97
CA CYS A 29 -0.91 12.53 -9.38
C CYS A 29 -1.55 12.80 -8.02
N ALA A 30 -1.49 14.03 -7.49
CA ALA A 30 -2.02 14.42 -6.18
C ALA A 30 -1.42 13.69 -4.96
N LEU A 31 -0.38 12.85 -5.13
CA LEU A 31 0.33 12.23 -4.01
C LEU A 31 0.91 13.30 -3.09
N VAL A 32 0.68 13.16 -1.79
CA VAL A 32 1.42 13.88 -0.76
C VAL A 32 2.55 12.98 -0.27
N TYR A 33 3.79 13.47 -0.25
CA TYR A 33 4.95 12.66 0.11
C TYR A 33 5.99 13.44 0.89
N VAL A 34 6.79 12.70 1.65
CA VAL A 34 7.91 13.21 2.44
C VAL A 34 9.19 13.11 1.59
N PRO A 35 10.00 14.18 1.46
CA PRO A 35 11.29 14.10 0.76
C PRO A 35 12.27 13.11 1.39
N ALA A 36 13.12 12.49 0.56
CA ALA A 36 14.02 11.40 0.98
C ALA A 36 15.00 11.78 2.11
N VAL A 37 15.32 13.06 2.27
CA VAL A 37 16.19 13.56 3.36
C VAL A 37 15.59 13.33 4.75
N TYR A 38 14.26 13.15 4.86
CA TYR A 38 13.57 12.89 6.12
C TYR A 38 13.21 11.41 6.31
N HIS A 39 13.57 10.53 5.37
CA HIS A 39 13.28 9.10 5.50
C HIS A 39 14.16 8.47 6.57
N LEU A 40 13.59 7.56 7.37
CA LEU A 40 14.36 6.79 8.33
C LEU A 40 15.35 5.86 7.61
N ALA A 41 16.47 5.58 8.29
CA ALA A 41 17.35 4.49 7.87
C ALA A 41 16.63 3.14 8.08
N PRO A 42 16.91 2.11 7.25
CA PRO A 42 16.18 0.84 7.29
C PRO A 42 16.19 0.13 8.66
N ASP A 43 17.26 0.28 9.44
CA ASP A 43 17.36 -0.27 10.80
C ASP A 43 16.38 0.40 11.77
N ARG A 44 16.19 1.72 11.64
CA ARG A 44 15.23 2.50 12.43
C ARG A 44 13.78 2.22 12.02
N GLU A 45 13.54 2.07 10.71
CA GLU A 45 12.25 1.67 10.17
C GLU A 45 11.85 0.29 10.71
N LYS A 46 12.74 -0.71 10.62
CA LYS A 46 12.47 -2.04 11.17
C LYS A 46 12.23 -2.00 12.67
N ALA A 47 13.00 -1.22 13.43
CA ALA A 47 12.80 -1.08 14.87
C ALA A 47 11.41 -0.52 15.22
N ARG A 48 10.83 0.33 14.36
CA ARG A 48 9.45 0.77 14.48
C ARG A 48 8.46 -0.36 14.21
N TYR A 49 8.66 -1.12 13.13
CA TYR A 49 7.80 -2.26 12.77
C TYR A 49 7.80 -3.38 13.81
N ASP A 50 8.92 -3.60 14.49
CA ASP A 50 9.04 -4.58 15.58
C ASP A 50 8.12 -4.24 16.79
N LEU A 51 7.56 -3.03 16.86
CA LEU A 51 6.56 -2.64 17.86
C LEU A 51 5.12 -3.04 17.49
N HIS A 52 4.87 -3.43 16.23
CA HIS A 52 3.55 -3.83 15.78
C HIS A 52 3.15 -5.20 16.32
N ARG A 53 1.90 -5.32 16.76
CA ARG A 53 1.30 -6.59 17.21
C ARG A 53 0.35 -7.12 16.14
N ASN A 54 0.91 -7.83 15.17
CA ASN A 54 0.15 -8.45 14.08
C ASN A 54 -0.22 -9.90 14.45
N ASP A 55 -1.08 -10.07 15.46
CA ASP A 55 -1.47 -11.39 15.97
C ASP A 55 -2.59 -12.01 15.12
N PRO A 56 -2.37 -13.17 14.46
CA PRO A 56 -3.41 -13.86 13.70
C PRO A 56 -4.59 -14.36 14.53
N ALA A 57 -4.44 -14.46 15.86
CA ALA A 57 -5.50 -14.86 16.77
C ALA A 57 -6.34 -13.66 17.26
N ASP A 58 -5.89 -12.41 17.03
CA ASP A 58 -6.62 -11.21 17.46
C ASP A 58 -7.85 -10.97 16.56
N PRO A 59 -9.08 -11.08 17.11
CA PRO A 59 -10.30 -10.86 16.34
C PRO A 59 -10.45 -9.43 15.80
N ALA A 60 -9.92 -8.43 16.52
CA ALA A 60 -9.96 -7.03 16.09
C ALA A 60 -9.00 -6.81 14.91
N TYR A 61 -7.81 -7.38 14.94
CA TYR A 61 -6.88 -7.32 13.82
C TYR A 61 -7.42 -8.05 12.59
N ARG A 62 -7.99 -9.25 12.76
CA ARG A 62 -8.68 -9.95 11.67
C ARG A 62 -9.86 -9.12 11.14
N ALA A 63 -10.61 -8.43 12.00
CA ALA A 63 -11.69 -7.53 11.58
C ALA A 63 -11.19 -6.35 10.76
N PHE A 64 -10.04 -5.79 11.13
CA PHE A 64 -9.38 -4.75 10.37
C PHE A 64 -8.98 -5.26 8.97
N LEU A 65 -8.30 -6.41 8.87
CA LEU A 65 -7.88 -7.00 7.60
C LEU A 65 -9.05 -7.44 6.69
N ARG A 66 -10.20 -7.81 7.29
CA ARG A 66 -11.42 -8.12 6.53
C ARG A 66 -11.89 -6.97 5.64
N ARG A 67 -11.59 -5.72 6.00
CA ARG A 67 -11.93 -4.53 5.18
C ARG A 67 -11.34 -4.61 3.77
N LEU A 68 -10.12 -5.17 3.63
CA LEU A 68 -9.50 -5.43 2.34
C LEU A 68 -9.91 -6.80 1.78
N MET A 69 -9.84 -7.84 2.62
CA MET A 69 -10.00 -9.22 2.18
C MET A 69 -11.40 -9.50 1.60
N ASP A 70 -12.47 -9.12 2.30
CA ASP A 70 -13.83 -9.47 1.90
C ASP A 70 -14.21 -8.88 0.52
N PRO A 71 -14.00 -7.58 0.22
CA PRO A 71 -14.33 -7.05 -1.08
C PRO A 71 -13.36 -7.50 -2.18
N LEU A 72 -12.11 -7.86 -1.86
CA LEU A 72 -11.19 -8.47 -2.82
C LEU A 72 -11.68 -9.87 -3.20
N VAL A 73 -11.93 -10.74 -2.21
CA VAL A 73 -12.41 -12.12 -2.39
C VAL A 73 -13.70 -12.17 -3.20
N ALA A 74 -14.62 -11.22 -3.00
CA ALA A 74 -15.86 -11.13 -3.77
C ALA A 74 -15.65 -10.98 -5.30
N ARG A 75 -14.44 -10.61 -5.73
CA ARG A 75 -14.08 -10.39 -7.14
C ARG A 75 -13.18 -11.48 -7.71
N LEU A 76 -12.72 -12.43 -6.89
CA LEU A 76 -11.79 -13.48 -7.29
C LEU A 76 -12.53 -14.73 -7.78
N PRO A 77 -12.03 -15.41 -8.83
CA PRO A 77 -12.51 -16.75 -9.13
C PRO A 77 -12.07 -17.73 -8.02
N PRO A 78 -12.85 -18.80 -7.74
CA PRO A 78 -12.49 -19.80 -6.75
C PRO A 78 -11.08 -20.36 -6.98
N GLY A 79 -10.28 -20.44 -5.93
CA GLY A 79 -8.92 -20.98 -5.99
C GLY A 79 -7.89 -20.07 -6.65
N ALA A 80 -8.22 -18.80 -6.91
CA ALA A 80 -7.25 -17.81 -7.41
C ALA A 80 -5.98 -17.80 -6.53
N TYR A 81 -4.81 -17.74 -7.18
CA TYR A 81 -3.53 -17.72 -6.49
C TYR A 81 -3.02 -16.29 -6.30
N GLY A 82 -2.67 -15.93 -5.07
CA GLY A 82 -2.31 -14.56 -4.72
C GLY A 82 -0.95 -14.35 -4.09
N LEU A 83 -0.62 -13.07 -3.92
CA LEU A 83 0.53 -12.59 -3.16
C LEU A 83 0.07 -11.58 -2.10
N ASP A 84 0.46 -11.80 -0.85
CA ASP A 84 0.41 -10.83 0.24
C ASP A 84 1.74 -10.06 0.27
N TYR A 85 1.73 -8.83 -0.21
CA TYR A 85 2.91 -7.97 -0.37
C TYR A 85 3.01 -6.98 0.80
N GLY A 86 4.07 -7.08 1.60
CA GLY A 86 4.19 -6.41 2.89
C GLY A 86 3.57 -7.20 4.03
N SER A 87 3.73 -8.52 4.03
CA SER A 87 3.01 -9.41 4.94
C SER A 87 3.36 -9.23 6.43
N GLY A 88 4.47 -8.54 6.75
CA GLY A 88 4.95 -8.36 8.11
C GLY A 88 5.39 -9.67 8.80
N PRO A 89 5.66 -9.62 10.13
CA PRO A 89 6.18 -10.77 10.91
C PRO A 89 5.13 -11.85 11.19
N GLY A 90 3.84 -11.48 11.18
CA GLY A 90 2.70 -12.38 11.36
C GLY A 90 1.78 -12.22 10.17
N PRO A 91 1.95 -13.03 9.09
CA PRO A 91 1.21 -12.87 7.84
C PRO A 91 -0.24 -13.32 8.00
N THR A 92 -1.03 -12.53 8.73
CA THR A 92 -2.41 -12.85 9.08
C THR A 92 -3.32 -12.80 7.86
N LEU A 93 -3.10 -11.84 6.95
CA LEU A 93 -3.92 -11.70 5.76
C LEU A 93 -3.79 -12.90 4.82
N SER A 94 -2.57 -13.36 4.53
CA SER A 94 -2.36 -14.57 3.73
C SER A 94 -3.04 -15.81 4.34
N ARG A 95 -2.95 -16.00 5.66
CA ARG A 95 -3.64 -17.11 6.35
C ARG A 95 -5.15 -17.01 6.25
N MET A 96 -5.71 -15.81 6.43
CA MET A 96 -7.16 -15.58 6.28
C MET A 96 -7.64 -15.85 4.85
N LEU A 97 -6.83 -15.51 3.84
CA LEU A 97 -7.12 -15.82 2.43
C LEU A 97 -7.06 -17.33 2.16
N GLU A 98 -6.05 -18.03 2.69
CA GLU A 98 -5.93 -19.49 2.58
C GLU A 98 -7.12 -20.22 3.23
N GLU A 99 -7.57 -19.78 4.41
CA GLU A 99 -8.77 -20.29 5.09
C GLU A 99 -10.04 -20.12 4.24
N ARG A 100 -10.08 -19.11 3.35
CA ARG A 100 -11.17 -18.85 2.39
C ARG A 100 -11.00 -19.60 1.06
N GLY A 101 -9.96 -20.42 0.92
CA GLY A 101 -9.68 -21.21 -0.27
C GLY A 101 -8.85 -20.50 -1.34
N TYR A 102 -8.12 -19.44 -0.98
CA TYR A 102 -7.24 -18.68 -1.88
C TYR A 102 -5.78 -18.87 -1.48
N PRO A 103 -5.04 -19.79 -2.14
CA PRO A 103 -3.63 -20.01 -1.82
C PRO A 103 -2.86 -18.69 -2.02
N THR A 104 -2.03 -18.31 -1.05
CA THR A 104 -1.43 -16.98 -1.02
C THR A 104 0.05 -17.06 -0.62
N ALA A 105 0.95 -16.69 -1.55
CA ALA A 105 2.35 -16.48 -1.21
C ALA A 105 2.51 -15.20 -0.36
N ILE A 106 3.62 -15.09 0.36
CA ILE A 106 3.95 -13.91 1.16
C ILE A 106 5.26 -13.29 0.68
N TYR A 107 5.36 -11.97 0.78
CA TYR A 107 6.61 -11.25 0.59
C TYR A 107 6.66 -10.07 1.56
N ASP A 108 7.81 -9.91 2.21
CA ASP A 108 8.10 -8.74 3.04
C ASP A 108 9.60 -8.49 3.07
N ALA A 109 10.04 -7.24 2.90
CA ALA A 109 11.46 -6.91 2.80
C ALA A 109 12.27 -7.25 4.07
N PHE A 110 11.63 -7.23 5.25
CA PHE A 110 12.27 -7.50 6.54
C PHE A 110 11.95 -8.90 7.08
N TYR A 111 10.72 -9.36 6.90
CA TYR A 111 10.20 -10.54 7.59
C TYR A 111 10.02 -11.78 6.69
N ALA A 112 9.91 -11.59 5.38
CA ALA A 112 9.78 -12.67 4.40
C ALA A 112 10.53 -12.31 3.09
N PRO A 113 11.86 -12.15 3.13
CA PRO A 113 12.64 -11.55 2.05
C PRO A 113 12.93 -12.50 0.87
N ASP A 114 12.18 -13.60 0.74
CA ASP A 114 12.33 -14.52 -0.38
C ASP A 114 11.88 -13.84 -1.68
N THR A 115 12.84 -13.34 -2.45
CA THR A 115 12.57 -12.68 -3.73
C THR A 115 12.12 -13.65 -4.84
N SER A 116 12.17 -14.97 -4.64
CA SER A 116 11.73 -15.94 -5.64
C SER A 116 10.25 -15.80 -5.99
N VAL A 117 9.43 -15.34 -5.04
CA VAL A 117 8.00 -15.05 -5.23
C VAL A 117 7.79 -13.86 -6.18
N LEU A 118 8.77 -12.95 -6.28
CA LEU A 118 8.70 -11.79 -7.18
C LEU A 118 9.00 -12.13 -8.65
N ALA A 119 9.42 -13.36 -8.93
CA ALA A 119 9.63 -13.87 -10.29
C ALA A 119 8.40 -14.64 -10.81
N ARG A 120 7.30 -14.65 -10.07
CA ARG A 120 6.04 -15.34 -10.40
C ARG A 120 4.97 -14.36 -10.86
N HIS A 121 3.85 -14.92 -11.31
CA HIS A 121 2.65 -14.15 -11.66
C HIS A 121 1.45 -14.67 -10.89
N TYR A 122 0.59 -13.75 -10.46
CA TYR A 122 -0.53 -13.99 -9.55
C TYR A 122 -1.86 -13.56 -10.17
N ASP A 123 -2.93 -14.22 -9.77
CA ASP A 123 -4.30 -13.82 -10.13
C ASP A 123 -4.74 -12.61 -9.29
N PHE A 124 -4.16 -12.45 -8.09
CA PHE A 124 -4.33 -11.25 -7.28
C PHE A 124 -3.09 -10.88 -6.46
N LEU A 125 -3.01 -9.62 -6.04
CA LEU A 125 -2.06 -9.12 -5.06
C LEU A 125 -2.83 -8.34 -3.98
N ALA A 126 -2.50 -8.56 -2.72
CA ALA A 126 -2.99 -7.78 -1.59
C ALA A 126 -1.81 -7.03 -0.94
N CYS A 127 -2.02 -5.77 -0.55
CA CYS A 127 -1.01 -4.91 0.07
C CYS A 127 -1.71 -4.07 1.14
N SER A 128 -1.55 -4.44 2.41
CA SER A 128 -2.28 -3.84 3.55
C SER A 128 -1.33 -3.11 4.49
N GLU A 129 -1.54 -1.81 4.68
CA GLU A 129 -0.71 -0.93 5.53
C GLU A 129 0.79 -1.13 5.23
N THR A 130 1.17 -0.84 3.99
CA THR A 130 2.52 -1.11 3.46
C THR A 130 2.90 -0.05 2.43
N MET A 131 1.97 0.30 1.53
CA MET A 131 2.25 1.18 0.38
C MET A 131 2.64 2.61 0.79
N GLU A 132 2.20 3.05 1.96
CA GLU A 132 2.52 4.33 2.59
C GLU A 132 3.99 4.45 3.05
N HIS A 133 4.66 3.31 3.22
CA HIS A 133 6.06 3.24 3.64
C HIS A 133 7.04 3.21 2.45
N PHE A 134 6.55 3.06 1.22
CA PHE A 134 7.42 2.96 0.06
C PHE A 134 8.14 4.28 -0.22
N ALA A 135 9.46 4.28 -0.07
CA ALA A 135 10.32 5.40 -0.49
C ALA A 135 10.29 5.64 -2.01
N ARG A 136 10.02 4.58 -2.80
CA ARG A 136 9.92 4.63 -4.27
C ARG A 136 8.62 3.97 -4.75
N PRO A 137 7.45 4.56 -4.43
CA PRO A 137 6.16 3.93 -4.70
C PRO A 137 5.87 3.74 -6.18
N GLY A 138 6.47 4.54 -7.08
CA GLY A 138 6.36 4.31 -8.53
C GLY A 138 7.00 3.01 -9.00
N ARG A 139 8.15 2.65 -8.40
CA ARG A 139 8.83 1.37 -8.67
C ARG A 139 8.02 0.19 -8.15
N GLU A 140 7.51 0.30 -6.93
CA GLU A 140 6.70 -0.76 -6.32
C GLU A 140 5.36 -0.93 -7.04
N TRP A 141 4.74 0.17 -7.48
CA TRP A 141 3.55 0.10 -8.32
C TRP A 141 3.80 -0.59 -9.67
N HIS A 142 4.88 -0.26 -10.38
CA HIS A 142 5.24 -1.00 -11.60
C HIS A 142 5.49 -2.48 -11.33
N ARG A 143 6.06 -2.81 -10.16
CA ARG A 143 6.21 -4.21 -9.73
C ARG A 143 4.86 -4.87 -9.51
N PHE A 144 3.89 -4.21 -8.88
CA PHE A 144 2.53 -4.76 -8.73
C PHE A 144 1.90 -5.10 -10.09
N LEU A 145 2.03 -4.18 -11.05
CA LEU A 145 1.54 -4.42 -12.42
C LEU A 145 2.25 -5.58 -13.12
N ALA A 146 3.55 -5.78 -12.86
CA ALA A 146 4.30 -6.91 -13.41
C ALA A 146 3.87 -8.25 -12.77
N LEU A 147 3.60 -8.26 -11.46
CA LEU A 147 3.26 -9.47 -10.70
C LEU A 147 1.84 -9.96 -10.95
N VAL A 148 0.87 -9.07 -11.11
CA VAL A 148 -0.54 -9.45 -11.28
C VAL A 148 -0.85 -9.68 -12.74
N ARG A 149 -1.40 -10.81 -13.14
CA ARG A 149 -1.74 -11.13 -14.54
C ARG A 149 -2.75 -10.13 -15.15
N PRO A 150 -2.79 -9.95 -16.49
CA PRO A 150 -3.91 -9.25 -17.13
C PRO A 150 -5.23 -9.93 -16.76
N GLY A 151 -6.26 -9.16 -16.41
CA GLY A 151 -7.45 -9.72 -15.78
C GLY A 151 -7.20 -10.25 -14.37
N GLY A 152 -6.25 -9.69 -13.63
CA GLY A 152 -6.01 -9.94 -12.21
C GLY A 152 -6.41 -8.75 -11.34
N TRP A 153 -6.37 -8.92 -10.01
CA TRP A 153 -6.73 -7.87 -9.06
C TRP A 153 -5.55 -7.38 -8.22
N ILE A 154 -5.47 -6.07 -7.97
CA ILE A 154 -4.55 -5.48 -6.98
C ILE A 154 -5.41 -4.82 -5.91
N GLY A 155 -5.38 -5.36 -4.70
CA GLY A 155 -6.03 -4.79 -3.53
C GLY A 155 -5.04 -4.06 -2.64
N ILE A 156 -5.29 -2.77 -2.41
CA ILE A 156 -4.47 -1.93 -1.53
C ILE A 156 -5.34 -1.45 -0.37
N MET A 157 -4.82 -1.56 0.85
CA MET A 157 -5.37 -0.90 2.03
C MET A 157 -4.35 0.05 2.64
N THR A 158 -4.71 1.32 2.75
CA THR A 158 -3.97 2.41 3.41
C THR A 158 -4.94 3.54 3.70
N GLN A 159 -4.72 4.36 4.72
CA GLN A 159 -5.67 5.43 5.03
C GLN A 159 -5.61 6.57 3.99
N PHE A 160 -6.75 6.89 3.38
CA PHE A 160 -6.80 7.92 2.33
C PHE A 160 -6.74 9.34 2.91
N LEU A 161 -5.91 10.17 2.30
CA LEU A 161 -5.85 11.61 2.52
C LEU A 161 -6.89 12.31 1.63
N GLU A 162 -8.13 12.35 2.10
CA GLU A 162 -9.25 13.03 1.44
C GLU A 162 -9.30 14.53 1.80
N MET A 163 -10.10 15.32 1.09
CA MET A 163 -10.09 16.79 1.24
C MET A 163 -10.60 17.29 2.60
N ASP A 164 -11.44 16.50 3.26
CA ASP A 164 -12.04 16.78 4.57
C ASP A 164 -11.10 16.43 5.74
N VAL A 165 -9.96 15.79 5.47
CA VAL A 165 -8.94 15.51 6.47
C VAL A 165 -8.19 16.80 6.79
N ASP A 166 -8.28 17.24 8.04
CA ASP A 166 -7.36 18.24 8.58
C ASP A 166 -5.97 17.63 8.73
N PHE A 167 -5.12 17.87 7.73
CA PHE A 167 -3.78 17.30 7.70
C PHE A 167 -2.96 17.69 8.94
N SER A 168 -3.18 18.86 9.56
CA SER A 168 -2.37 19.31 10.69
C SER A 168 -2.53 18.42 11.94
N SER A 169 -3.76 17.94 12.17
CA SER A 169 -4.13 17.11 13.31
C SER A 169 -4.28 15.62 12.98
N TRP A 170 -4.17 15.24 11.70
CA TRP A 170 -4.33 13.86 11.25
C TRP A 170 -3.26 12.93 11.84
N TYR A 171 -3.68 11.93 12.62
CA TYR A 171 -2.75 11.05 13.34
C TYR A 171 -1.87 10.20 12.41
N TYR A 172 -2.36 9.84 11.22
CA TYR A 172 -1.70 8.91 10.31
C TYR A 172 -0.35 9.43 9.81
N LYS A 173 -0.17 10.76 9.71
CA LYS A 173 1.13 11.35 9.34
C LYS A 173 2.17 11.31 10.47
N ASN A 174 1.76 11.04 11.70
CA ASN A 174 2.65 11.13 12.86
C ASN A 174 3.58 9.91 12.98
N ASP A 175 3.29 8.82 12.26
CA ASP A 175 4.25 7.74 12.07
C ASP A 175 5.32 8.18 11.07
N ASP A 176 6.57 8.19 11.51
CA ASP A 176 7.71 8.66 10.74
C ASP A 176 8.11 7.69 9.62
N THR A 177 7.65 6.44 9.68
CA THR A 177 7.79 5.48 8.59
C THR A 177 6.81 5.75 7.44
N HIS A 178 5.73 6.52 7.66
CA HIS A 178 4.81 6.89 6.59
C HIS A 178 5.42 8.02 5.77
N VAL A 179 5.70 7.76 4.49
CA VAL A 179 6.40 8.69 3.58
C VAL A 179 5.63 8.98 2.30
N ALA A 180 4.55 8.24 2.02
CA ALA A 180 3.66 8.43 0.89
C ALA A 180 2.20 8.36 1.34
N PHE A 181 1.41 9.39 1.05
CA PHE A 181 0.01 9.53 1.45
C PHE A 181 -0.88 9.61 0.22
N TYR A 182 -1.73 8.61 0.06
CA TYR A 182 -2.56 8.43 -1.12
C TYR A 182 -3.96 8.99 -0.91
N SER A 183 -4.57 9.45 -2.00
CA SER A 183 -5.97 9.87 -2.05
C SER A 183 -6.69 9.11 -3.15
N ARG A 184 -8.03 9.16 -3.19
CA ARG A 184 -8.78 8.66 -4.35
C ARG A 184 -8.32 9.30 -5.67
N ALA A 185 -7.91 10.57 -5.65
CA ALA A 185 -7.36 11.24 -6.82
C ALA A 185 -6.05 10.59 -7.29
N THR A 186 -5.20 10.16 -6.35
CA THR A 186 -3.95 9.46 -6.65
C THR A 186 -4.21 8.09 -7.29
N PHE A 187 -5.12 7.31 -6.70
CA PHE A 187 -5.47 6.00 -7.24
C PHE A 187 -6.19 6.09 -8.59
N ARG A 188 -7.10 7.05 -8.78
CA ARG A 188 -7.72 7.33 -10.08
C ARG A 188 -6.70 7.76 -11.14
N PHE A 189 -5.66 8.50 -10.75
CA PHE A 189 -4.57 8.84 -11.64
C PHE A 189 -3.82 7.58 -12.10
N LEU A 190 -3.43 6.70 -11.18
CA LEU A 190 -2.75 5.44 -11.51
C LEU A 190 -3.61 4.57 -12.44
N ALA A 191 -4.89 4.41 -12.11
CA ALA A 191 -5.82 3.63 -12.92
C ALA A 191 -5.89 4.16 -14.37
N ARG A 192 -6.10 5.47 -14.54
CA ARG A 192 -6.17 6.08 -15.88
C ARG A 192 -4.84 6.00 -16.64
N ARG A 193 -3.72 6.24 -15.97
CA ARG A 193 -2.39 6.21 -16.60
C ARG A 193 -2.08 4.82 -17.15
N ASP A 194 -2.43 3.78 -16.39
CA ASP A 194 -2.04 2.40 -16.67
C ASP A 194 -3.15 1.57 -17.31
N GLY A 195 -4.28 2.18 -17.68
CA GLY A 195 -5.39 1.52 -18.37
C GLY A 195 -6.20 0.55 -17.50
N LEU A 196 -6.24 0.78 -16.19
CA LEU A 196 -6.94 -0.04 -15.20
C LEU A 196 -8.28 0.58 -14.80
N THR A 197 -9.16 -0.20 -14.18
CA THR A 197 -10.26 0.34 -13.38
C THR A 197 -9.89 0.36 -11.90
N VAL A 198 -10.54 1.22 -11.12
CA VAL A 198 -10.37 1.26 -9.65
C VAL A 198 -11.71 1.48 -8.96
N ASP A 199 -12.03 0.59 -8.03
CA ASP A 199 -13.13 0.72 -7.08
C ASP A 199 -12.59 1.10 -5.70
N PHE A 200 -13.43 1.76 -4.89
CA PHE A 200 -13.08 2.15 -3.53
C PHE A 200 -14.06 1.58 -2.52
N GLU A 201 -13.56 0.99 -1.44
CA GLU A 201 -14.37 0.53 -0.31
C GLU A 201 -13.99 1.36 0.93
N GLY A 202 -14.97 2.12 1.44
CA GLY A 202 -14.75 3.08 2.52
C GLY A 202 -13.66 4.11 2.18
N ASN A 203 -12.90 4.52 3.20
CA ASN A 203 -11.83 5.53 3.11
C ASN A 203 -10.42 4.92 3.21
N SER A 204 -10.26 3.64 2.88
CA SER A 204 -8.94 3.00 2.98
C SER A 204 -8.64 1.92 1.97
N VAL A 205 -9.61 1.45 1.19
CA VAL A 205 -9.39 0.31 0.29
C VAL A 205 -9.58 0.73 -1.15
N ALA A 206 -8.58 0.46 -1.97
CA ALA A 206 -8.60 0.64 -3.42
C ALA A 206 -8.39 -0.73 -4.09
N LEU A 207 -9.31 -1.08 -5.00
CA LEU A 207 -9.28 -2.36 -5.72
C LEU A 207 -9.12 -2.06 -7.20
N PHE A 208 -7.98 -2.44 -7.76
CA PHE A 208 -7.68 -2.25 -9.17
C PHE A 208 -7.89 -3.53 -9.96
N ARG A 209 -8.45 -3.37 -11.16
CA ARG A 209 -8.52 -4.45 -12.16
C ARG A 209 -7.48 -4.20 -13.24
N ARG A 210 -6.55 -5.16 -13.42
CA ARG A 210 -5.60 -5.17 -14.54
C ARG A 210 -6.22 -5.76 -15.80
#